data_AF-A0A7D5GTI7-F1
#
_entry.id   AF-A0A7D5GTI7-F1
#
_cell.length_a   1.000
_cell.length_b   1.000
_cell.length_c   1.000
_cell.angle_alpha   90.00
_cell.angle_beta   90.00
_cell.angle_gamma   90.00
#
_symmetry.space_group_name_H-M   'P 1'
#
loop_
_entity.id
_entity.type
_entity.pdbx_description
1 polymer ?
#
loop_
_entity_poly.entity_id
_entity_poly.type
_entity_poly.pdbx_seq_one_letter_code
_entity_poly.pdbx_strand_id
1 'polypeptide(L)' 'MSRSDVAPENVTRVELPSSLVDDVEQRVAYTDFDDASEYVTFVLEEVLAAVSEGDERNYDAVDQDEVESRLESLGYLSD' A
#
# COMPACT_ATOMS: atom_id res chain seq x y z
N MET A 1 -2.78 1.57 32.06
CA MET A 1 -3.83 0.91 31.26
C MET A 1 -3.17 -0.27 30.57
N SER A 2 -3.31 -1.49 31.11
CA SER A 2 -2.79 -2.70 30.46
C SER A 2 -3.68 -2.99 29.26
N ARG A 3 -3.08 -2.96 28.07
CA ARG A 3 -3.73 -3.26 26.80
C ARG A 3 -3.88 -4.77 26.67
N SER A 4 -4.73 -5.36 27.51
CA SER A 4 -5.00 -6.80 27.57
C SER A 4 -6.50 -7.01 27.43
N ASP A 5 -7.08 -6.74 26.25
CA ASP A 5 -8.41 -7.19 25.82
C ASP A 5 -8.66 -6.74 24.36
N VAL A 6 -7.81 -7.20 23.43
CA VAL A 6 -8.19 -7.27 22.01
C VAL A 6 -8.51 -8.74 21.78
N ALA A 7 -9.76 -9.06 21.45
CA ALA A 7 -10.16 -10.41 21.06
C ALA A 7 -9.25 -10.87 19.91
N PRO A 8 -8.77 -12.13 19.87
CA PRO A 8 -7.93 -12.57 18.78
C PRO A 8 -8.71 -12.39 17.48
N GLU A 9 -8.15 -11.61 16.57
CA GLU A 9 -8.68 -11.52 15.21
C GLU A 9 -8.74 -12.93 14.61
N ASN A 10 -9.80 -13.25 13.87
CA ASN A 10 -9.93 -14.57 13.24
C ASN A 10 -8.92 -14.68 12.09
N VAL A 11 -7.71 -15.14 12.38
CA VAL A 11 -6.65 -15.30 11.38
C VAL A 11 -6.84 -16.59 10.58
N THR A 12 -6.74 -16.49 9.26
CA THR A 12 -6.69 -17.64 8.34
C THR A 12 -5.33 -17.68 7.64
N ARG A 13 -4.75 -18.88 7.48
CA ARG A 13 -3.47 -19.06 6.77
C ARG A 13 -3.69 -19.16 5.26
N VAL A 14 -2.89 -18.42 4.50
CA VAL A 14 -2.79 -18.50 3.03
C VAL A 14 -1.37 -18.92 2.65
N GLU A 15 -1.23 -19.75 1.62
CA GLU A 15 0.06 -20.17 1.11
C GLU A 15 0.53 -19.21 0.01
N LEU A 16 1.75 -18.69 0.14
CA LEU A 16 2.40 -17.82 -0.83
C LEU A 16 3.71 -18.47 -1.31
N PRO A 17 4.17 -18.19 -2.55
CA PRO A 17 5.48 -18.62 -3.00
C PRO A 17 6.58 -18.12 -2.06
N SER A 18 7.53 -18.98 -1.70
CA SER A 18 8.61 -18.62 -0.78
C SER A 18 9.40 -17.40 -1.26
N SER A 19 9.68 -17.33 -2.56
CA SER A 19 10.39 -16.19 -3.17
C SER A 19 9.67 -14.86 -2.95
N LEU A 20 8.32 -14.87 -2.96
CA LEU A 20 7.55 -13.67 -2.70
C LEU A 20 7.66 -13.25 -1.23
N VAL A 21 7.67 -14.22 -0.32
CA VAL A 21 7.86 -13.97 1.12
C VAL A 21 9.27 -13.40 1.37
N ASP A 22 10.30 -13.95 0.72
CA ASP A 22 11.67 -13.43 0.82
C ASP A 22 11.78 -11.97 0.34
N ASP A 23 11.11 -11.63 -0.77
CA ASP A 23 11.05 -10.24 -1.28
C ASP A 23 10.30 -9.30 -0.31
N VAL A 24 9.23 -9.79 0.31
CA VAL A 24 8.48 -9.06 1.34
C VAL A 24 9.37 -8.79 2.56
N GLU A 25 10.05 -9.81 3.09
CA GLU A 25 10.91 -9.66 4.28
C GLU A 25 12.05 -8.66 4.02
N GLN A 26 12.66 -8.69 2.84
CA GLN A 26 13.65 -7.69 2.44
C GLN A 26 13.09 -6.28 2.42
N ARG A 27 11.81 -6.11 2.02
CA ARG A 27 11.15 -4.81 1.96
C ARG A 27 10.77 -4.30 3.35
N VAL A 28 10.32 -5.18 4.25
CA VAL A 28 9.95 -4.84 5.63
C VAL A 28 11.08 -4.10 6.36
N ALA A 29 12.34 -4.49 6.11
CA ALA A 29 13.52 -3.86 6.70
C ALA A 29 13.66 -2.35 6.41
N TYR A 30 12.92 -1.83 5.41
CA TYR A 30 12.91 -0.42 5.02
C TYR A 30 11.57 0.26 5.30
N THR A 31 10.75 -0.31 6.17
CA THR A 31 9.42 0.19 6.53
C THR A 31 9.25 0.25 8.05
N ASP A 32 8.15 0.85 8.51
CA ASP A 32 7.80 0.93 9.93
C ASP A 32 7.00 -0.29 10.44
N PHE A 33 6.84 -1.33 9.61
CA PHE A 33 6.14 -2.56 9.99
C PHE A 33 7.05 -3.49 10.79
N ASP A 34 6.50 -4.17 11.79
CA ASP A 34 7.24 -5.04 12.69
C ASP A 34 7.59 -6.40 12.03
N ASP A 35 6.71 -6.90 11.15
CA ASP A 35 6.92 -8.17 10.46
C ASP A 35 6.19 -8.28 9.10
N ALA A 36 6.54 -9.33 8.35
CA ALA A 36 6.00 -9.62 7.03
C ALA A 36 4.47 -9.78 7.01
N SER A 37 3.87 -10.30 8.09
CA SER A 37 2.42 -10.48 8.17
C SER A 37 1.71 -9.14 8.23
N GLU A 38 2.24 -8.19 9.01
CA GLU A 38 1.69 -6.84 9.10
C GLU A 38 1.79 -6.12 7.75
N TYR A 39 2.96 -6.19 7.11
CA TYR A 39 3.18 -5.60 5.79
C TYR A 39 2.25 -6.18 4.72
N VAL A 40 2.13 -7.52 4.67
CA VAL A 40 1.26 -8.20 3.70
C VAL A 40 -0.20 -7.86 3.95
N THR A 41 -0.62 -7.77 5.21
CA THR A 41 -1.99 -7.39 5.56
C THR A 41 -2.29 -5.99 5.04
N PHE A 42 -1.46 -5.00 5.36
CA PHE A 42 -1.62 -3.63 4.89
C PHE A 42 -1.68 -3.55 3.36
N VAL A 43 -0.74 -4.19 2.65
CA VAL A 43 -0.71 -4.16 1.18
C VAL A 43 -1.97 -4.78 0.57
N LEU A 44 -2.44 -5.90 1.11
CA LEU A 44 -3.67 -6.54 0.63
C LEU A 44 -4.90 -5.68 0.90
N GLU A 45 -5.00 -5.04 2.07
CA GLU A 45 -6.08 -4.10 2.39
C GLU A 45 -6.11 -2.92 1.43
N GLU A 46 -4.97 -2.27 1.18
CA GLU A 46 -4.86 -1.15 0.25
C GLU A 46 -5.23 -1.56 -1.18
N VAL A 47 -4.78 -2.73 -1.65
CA VAL A 47 -5.13 -3.24 -2.98
C VAL A 47 -6.63 -3.54 -3.07
N LEU A 48 -7.22 -4.17 -2.05
CA LEU A 48 -8.65 -4.46 -2.01
C LEU A 48 -9.50 -3.20 -1.91
N ALA A 49 -9.05 -2.19 -1.14
CA ALA A 49 -9.68 -0.89 -1.07
C ALA A 49 -9.63 -0.21 -2.43
N ALA A 50 -8.47 -0.15 -3.08
CA ALA A 50 -8.33 0.44 -4.41
C ALA A 50 -9.20 -0.26 -5.48
N VAL A 51 -9.35 -1.58 -5.41
CA VAL A 51 -10.22 -2.33 -6.33
C VAL A 51 -11.70 -2.11 -6.01
N SER A 52 -12.08 -2.07 -4.73
CA SER A 52 -13.47 -1.87 -4.31
C SER A 52 -13.92 -0.43 -4.58
N GLU A 53 -13.07 0.54 -4.27
CA GLU A 53 -13.26 1.94 -4.62
C GLU A 53 -13.16 2.14 -6.12
N GLY A 54 -12.41 1.33 -6.88
CA GLY A 54 -12.32 1.41 -8.35
C GLY A 54 -13.65 1.21 -9.11
N ASP A 55 -14.69 0.69 -8.46
CA ASP A 55 -16.07 0.65 -9.00
C ASP A 55 -16.90 1.93 -8.67
N GLU A 56 -16.50 2.75 -7.68
CA GLU A 56 -17.22 3.98 -7.26
C GLU A 56 -16.39 5.28 -7.38
N ARG A 57 -15.08 5.14 -7.48
CA ARG A 57 -14.05 6.17 -7.59
C ARG A 57 -13.21 5.78 -8.79
N ASN A 58 -13.75 6.16 -9.95
CA ASN A 58 -12.96 6.67 -11.06
C ASN A 58 -11.66 7.23 -10.47
N TYR A 59 -10.51 6.57 -10.74
CA TYR A 59 -9.19 7.15 -10.50
C TYR A 59 -9.34 8.63 -10.84
N ASP A 60 -9.28 9.52 -9.84
CA ASP A 60 -9.26 10.95 -10.10
C ASP A 60 -8.05 11.12 -10.99
N ALA A 61 -8.33 11.17 -12.30
CA ALA A 61 -7.35 11.27 -13.35
C ALA A 61 -6.69 12.59 -13.03
N VAL A 62 -5.52 12.52 -12.39
CA VAL A 62 -4.78 13.68 -11.97
C VAL A 62 -4.63 14.50 -13.24
N ASP A 63 -5.27 15.67 -13.25
CA ASP A 63 -5.45 16.43 -14.47
C ASP A 63 -4.06 16.69 -15.05
N GLN A 64 -3.81 16.13 -16.23
CA GLN A 64 -2.46 16.10 -16.81
C GLN A 64 -1.93 17.53 -16.95
N ASP A 65 -2.81 18.48 -17.18
CA ASP A 65 -2.52 19.91 -17.29
C ASP A 65 -2.03 20.51 -15.95
N GLU A 66 -2.57 20.07 -14.82
CA GLU A 66 -2.13 20.52 -13.49
C GLU A 66 -0.73 19.98 -13.16
N VAL A 67 -0.48 18.72 -13.49
CA VAL A 67 0.83 18.08 -13.32
C VAL A 67 1.88 18.76 -14.20
N GLU A 68 1.54 19.04 -15.46
CA GLU A 68 2.42 19.70 -16.42
C GLU A 68 2.78 21.12 -15.98
N SER A 69 1.78 21.92 -15.57
CA SER A 69 1.98 23.27 -15.02
C SER A 69 2.89 23.29 -13.78
N ARG A 70 2.73 22.29 -12.90
CA ARG A 70 3.57 22.15 -11.71
C ARG A 70 5.02 21.78 -12.06
N LEU A 71 5.20 20.87 -13.02
CA LEU A 71 6.52 20.43 -13.47
C LEU A 71 7.26 21.54 -14.23
N GLU A 72 6.57 22.34 -15.04
CA GLU A 72 7.11 23.54 -15.68
C GLU A 72 7.55 24.58 -14.64
N SER A 73 6.70 24.86 -13.64
CA SER A 73 7.03 25.79 -12.55
C SER A 73 8.27 25.38 -11.73
N LEU A 74 8.54 24.08 -11.67
CA LEU A 74 9.70 23.51 -10.97
C LEU A 74 10.93 23.36 -11.89
N GLY A 75 10.79 23.65 -13.19
CA GLY A 75 11.87 23.59 -14.18
C GLY A 75 12.20 22.17 -14.67
N TYR A 76 11.30 21.21 -14.46
CA TYR A 76 11.46 19.83 -14.95
C TYR A 76 11.00 19.66 -16.39
N LEU A 77 10.14 20.55 -16.88
CA LEU A 77 9.78 20.64 -18.29
C LEU A 77 10.45 21.90 -18.87
N SER A 78 11.04 21.75 -20.04
CA SER A 78 11.62 22.83 -20.83
C SER A 78 11.21 22.54 -22.26
N ASP A 79 10.56 23.51 -22.92
CA ASP A 79 10.06 23.42 -24.31
C ASP A 79 11.06 22.86 -25.33
#